data_AF-A0ABD7TZB1-F1
#
_entry.id   AF-A0ABD7TZB1-F1
#
_cell.length_a   1.000
_cell.length_b   1.000
_cell.length_c   1.000
_cell.angle_alpha   90.00
_cell.angle_beta   90.00
_cell.angle_gamma   90.00
#
_symmetry.space_group_name_H-M   'P 1'
#
loop_
_entity.id
_entity.type
_entity.pdbx_description
1 polymer ?
#
loop_
_entity_poly.entity_id
_entity_poly.type
_entity_poly.pdbx_seq_one_letter_code
_entity_poly.pdbx_strand_id
1 'polypeptide(L)'
;MKNALFFLAAILLLTVSCTDNQIQLNGDEPEPTPPAERVEPPLKRALWASINGRKDASYYPEYNNKILVSWRMFPTDDSSTGFDLYRKSGNEEEVKLNEEPITLSTNFQDITADRNKDNTYRLCFAGSDETLDTYTITAAQASAGLPYISIPLAGTTGISSEYY
;
A
#
# COMPACT_ATOMS: atom_id res chain seq x y z
N MET A 1 58.93 25.01 29.03
CA MET A 1 57.85 26.03 29.05
C MET A 1 57.42 26.36 27.62
N LYS A 2 56.71 25.45 26.94
CA LYS A 2 56.16 25.69 25.59
C LYS A 2 54.87 24.91 25.30
N ASN A 3 54.45 24.05 26.23
CA ASN A 3 53.25 23.21 26.08
C ASN A 3 52.04 23.71 26.91
N ALA A 4 52.20 24.79 27.67
CA ALA A 4 51.10 25.39 28.45
C ALA A 4 50.34 26.48 27.67
N LEU A 5 50.91 26.99 26.57
CA LEU A 5 50.33 28.11 25.82
C LEU A 5 49.32 27.66 24.74
N PHE A 6 49.37 26.40 24.30
CA PHE A 6 48.41 25.86 23.33
C PHE A 6 47.11 25.34 23.96
N PHE A 7 47.09 25.06 25.27
CA PHE A 7 45.89 24.60 25.98
C PHE A 7 44.98 25.76 26.44
N LEU A 8 45.49 26.99 26.56
CA LEU A 8 44.67 28.14 26.96
C LEU A 8 43.87 28.78 25.81
N ALA A 9 44.32 28.61 24.55
CA ALA A 9 43.63 29.18 23.39
C ALA A 9 42.40 28.36 22.92
N ALA A 10 42.32 27.08 23.29
CA ALA A 10 41.20 26.20 22.92
C ALA A 10 39.99 26.32 23.88
N ILE A 11 40.16 26.95 25.05
CA ILE A 11 39.09 27.12 26.06
C ILE A 11 38.33 28.44 25.87
N LEU A 12 38.87 29.39 25.09
CA LEU A 12 38.28 30.72 24.88
C LEU A 12 37.31 30.81 23.68
N LEU A 13 37.00 29.69 23.00
CA LEU A 13 36.13 29.67 21.82
C LEU A 13 34.84 28.82 21.99
N LEU A 14 34.49 28.44 23.23
CA LEU A 14 33.30 27.61 23.52
C LEU A 14 32.16 28.35 24.27
N THR A 15 32.22 29.67 24.44
CA THR A 15 31.21 30.41 25.24
C THR A 15 30.39 31.44 24.48
N VAL A 16 30.36 31.39 23.14
CA VAL A 16 29.34 32.09 22.35
C VAL A 16 28.29 31.08 21.88
N SER A 17 27.70 30.37 22.84
CA SER A 17 26.34 29.87 22.66
C SER A 17 25.43 31.07 22.84
N CYS A 18 24.59 31.37 21.84
CA CYS A 18 23.59 32.42 21.93
C CYS A 18 22.87 32.34 23.28
N THR A 19 22.93 33.41 24.07
CA THR A 19 22.04 33.55 25.21
C THR A 19 20.63 33.63 24.65
N ASP A 20 19.83 32.58 24.87
CA ASP A 20 18.41 32.60 24.56
C ASP A 20 17.78 33.69 25.44
N ASN A 21 17.22 34.73 24.81
CA ASN A 21 16.47 35.73 25.56
C ASN A 21 15.30 35.01 26.21
N GLN A 22 15.23 35.01 27.54
CA GLN A 22 14.07 34.46 28.24
C GLN A 22 12.82 35.20 27.79
N ILE A 23 11.95 34.49 27.06
CA ILE A 23 10.62 34.98 26.72
C ILE A 23 9.84 35.04 28.02
N GLN A 24 9.45 36.25 28.42
CA GLN A 24 8.52 36.48 29.52
C GLN A 24 7.17 35.89 29.10
N LEU A 25 6.80 34.72 29.64
CA LEU A 25 5.45 34.19 29.55
C LEU A 25 4.54 35.08 30.39
N ASN A 26 3.85 36.01 29.72
CA ASN A 26 2.63 36.58 30.29
C ASN A 26 1.63 35.42 30.41
N GLY A 27 1.35 35.03 31.64
CA GLY A 27 0.34 34.03 31.95
C GLY A 27 -1.03 34.53 31.53
N ASP A 28 -1.60 33.83 30.54
CA ASP A 28 -3.02 33.51 30.32
C ASP A 28 -3.21 33.08 28.85
N GLU A 29 -2.42 32.09 28.40
CA GLU A 29 -2.71 31.40 27.15
C GLU A 29 -3.69 30.26 27.48
N PRO A 30 -4.93 30.26 26.93
CA PRO A 30 -5.87 29.18 27.18
C PRO A 30 -5.28 27.86 26.67
N GLU A 31 -5.45 26.77 27.43
CA GLU A 31 -4.96 25.45 27.01
C GLU A 31 -5.41 25.17 25.57
N PRO A 32 -4.50 24.70 24.69
CA PRO A 32 -4.86 24.38 23.32
C PRO A 32 -5.94 23.30 23.36
N THR A 33 -7.07 23.59 22.70
CA THR A 33 -8.12 22.61 22.52
C THR A 33 -7.51 21.40 21.80
N PRO A 34 -7.68 20.16 22.30
CA PRO A 34 -7.16 18.99 21.62
C PRO A 34 -7.62 19.02 20.16
N PRO A 35 -6.73 18.78 19.18
CA PRO A 35 -7.14 18.67 17.80
C PRO A 35 -8.28 17.67 17.72
N ALA A 36 -9.39 18.03 17.06
CA ALA A 36 -10.47 17.10 16.82
C ALA A 36 -9.88 15.80 16.25
N GLU A 37 -10.22 14.67 16.87
CA GLU A 37 -9.73 13.36 16.45
C GLU A 37 -10.09 13.15 14.97
N ARG A 38 -9.08 13.14 14.11
CA ARG A 38 -9.26 12.90 12.69
C ARG A 38 -9.69 11.44 12.54
N VAL A 39 -10.98 11.22 12.29
CA VAL A 39 -11.50 9.90 11.90
C VAL A 39 -10.93 9.59 10.52
N GLU A 40 -9.79 8.93 10.47
CA GLU A 40 -9.24 8.42 9.21
C GLU A 40 -10.20 7.38 8.64
N PRO A 41 -10.46 7.39 7.32
CA PRO A 41 -11.25 6.34 6.70
C PRO A 41 -10.58 4.98 6.96
N PRO A 42 -11.37 3.88 7.05
CA PRO A 42 -10.82 2.56 7.26
C PRO A 42 -9.77 2.24 6.19
N LEU A 43 -8.61 1.77 6.66
CA LEU A 43 -7.46 1.52 5.80
C LEU A 43 -7.77 0.37 4.84
N LYS A 44 -7.76 0.66 3.54
CA LYS A 44 -7.99 -0.36 2.50
C LYS A 44 -6.83 -1.34 2.42
N ARG A 45 -7.15 -2.63 2.26
CA ARG A 45 -6.19 -3.74 2.17
C ARG A 45 -5.36 -3.72 0.88
N ALA A 46 -5.60 -2.77 -0.03
CA ALA A 46 -4.99 -2.69 -1.35
C ALA A 46 -5.20 -3.98 -2.14
N LEU A 47 -6.45 -4.46 -2.13
CA LEU A 47 -6.87 -5.62 -2.90
C LEU A 47 -6.63 -5.36 -4.39
N TRP A 48 -6.00 -6.32 -5.06
CA TRP A 48 -5.61 -6.20 -6.46
C TRP A 48 -5.74 -7.55 -7.15
N ALA A 49 -6.25 -7.56 -8.39
CA ALA A 49 -6.28 -8.73 -9.25
C ALA A 49 -5.39 -8.53 -10.47
N SER A 50 -4.57 -9.55 -10.76
CA SER A 50 -3.59 -9.57 -11.85
C SER A 50 -3.71 -10.85 -12.66
N ILE A 51 -3.20 -10.85 -13.89
CA ILE A 51 -3.23 -12.02 -14.77
C ILE A 51 -2.03 -12.02 -15.70
N ASN A 52 -1.50 -13.21 -15.98
CA ASN A 52 -0.54 -13.43 -17.06
C ASN A 52 -1.14 -14.36 -18.11
N GLY A 53 -1.41 -13.84 -19.30
CA GLY A 53 -1.90 -14.57 -20.46
C GLY A 53 -0.89 -14.61 -21.61
N ARG A 54 0.37 -14.20 -21.40
CA ARG A 54 1.35 -14.20 -22.48
C ARG A 54 1.72 -15.63 -22.87
N LYS A 55 1.75 -15.89 -24.18
CA LYS A 55 2.07 -17.22 -24.74
C LYS A 55 3.55 -17.60 -24.60
N ASP A 56 4.42 -16.62 -24.42
CA ASP A 56 5.87 -16.79 -24.26
C ASP A 56 6.31 -16.91 -22.79
N ALA A 57 5.37 -16.84 -21.84
CA ALA A 57 5.63 -17.12 -20.43
C ALA A 57 5.69 -18.64 -20.23
N SER A 58 6.89 -19.21 -20.37
CA SER A 58 7.12 -20.67 -20.39
C SER A 58 7.51 -21.26 -19.03
N TYR A 59 7.83 -20.42 -18.04
CA TYR A 59 8.14 -20.87 -16.68
C TYR A 59 6.83 -20.92 -15.88
N TYR A 60 6.31 -22.13 -15.68
CA TYR A 60 5.02 -22.44 -15.07
C TYR A 60 3.75 -22.06 -15.88
N PRO A 61 3.59 -22.60 -17.11
CA PRO A 61 2.43 -22.30 -17.95
C PRO A 61 1.09 -22.70 -17.32
N GLU A 62 1.08 -23.63 -16.37
CA GLU A 62 -0.11 -24.06 -15.62
C GLU A 62 -0.75 -22.94 -14.79
N TYR A 63 -0.02 -21.87 -14.48
CA TYR A 63 -0.55 -20.70 -13.77
C TYR A 63 -0.97 -19.57 -14.71
N ASN A 64 -0.69 -19.68 -16.00
CA ASN A 64 -1.14 -18.69 -16.97
C ASN A 64 -2.67 -18.71 -17.12
N ASN A 65 -3.23 -17.59 -17.55
CA ASN A 65 -4.64 -17.39 -17.80
C ASN A 65 -5.55 -17.57 -16.57
N LYS A 66 -4.97 -17.55 -15.37
CA LYS A 66 -5.68 -17.55 -14.09
C LYS A 66 -5.51 -16.19 -13.42
N ILE A 67 -6.52 -15.75 -12.69
CA ILE A 67 -6.46 -14.46 -12.01
C ILE A 67 -5.81 -14.67 -10.64
N LEU A 68 -4.73 -13.95 -10.37
CA LEU A 68 -4.12 -13.87 -9.05
C LEU A 68 -4.65 -12.64 -8.33
N VAL A 69 -5.37 -12.86 -7.24
CA VAL A 69 -5.86 -11.82 -6.34
C VAL A 69 -4.91 -11.74 -5.14
N SER A 70 -4.50 -10.53 -4.75
CA SER A 70 -3.57 -10.29 -3.65
C SER A 70 -3.97 -9.07 -2.83
N TRP A 71 -3.64 -9.07 -1.54
CA TRP A 71 -3.91 -7.98 -0.61
C TRP A 71 -2.79 -7.86 0.42
N ARG A 72 -2.88 -6.83 1.28
CA ARG A 72 -1.93 -6.57 2.35
C ARG A 72 -2.41 -7.13 3.68
N MET A 73 -1.51 -7.84 4.36
CA MET A 73 -1.54 -7.98 5.81
C MET A 73 -1.12 -6.64 6.43
N PHE A 74 -1.80 -6.21 7.48
CA PHE A 74 -1.43 -5.03 8.25
C PHE A 74 -0.62 -5.41 9.49
N PRO A 75 0.16 -4.48 10.06
CA PRO A 75 0.89 -4.71 11.30
C PRO A 75 0.01 -5.03 12.51
N THR A 76 -1.29 -4.70 12.45
CA THR A 76 -2.28 -4.99 13.49
C THR A 76 -2.89 -6.38 13.37
N ASP A 77 -2.72 -7.04 12.22
CA ASP A 77 -3.15 -8.43 12.07
C ASP A 77 -2.12 -9.37 12.71
N ASP A 78 -2.58 -10.53 13.16
CA ASP A 78 -1.75 -11.56 13.77
C ASP A 78 -1.75 -12.87 12.98
N SER A 79 -1.02 -13.89 13.47
CA SER A 79 -0.93 -15.20 12.83
C SER A 79 -2.25 -15.97 12.73
N SER A 80 -3.29 -15.55 13.46
CA SER A 80 -4.62 -16.15 13.43
C SER A 80 -5.58 -15.42 12.49
N THR A 81 -5.16 -14.26 11.94
CA THR A 81 -5.99 -13.49 11.01
C THR A 81 -6.24 -14.30 9.74
N GLY A 82 -7.50 -14.61 9.50
CA GLY A 82 -7.97 -15.30 8.30
C GLY A 82 -8.78 -14.38 7.40
N PHE A 83 -8.75 -14.66 6.11
CA PHE A 83 -9.52 -13.92 5.11
C PHE A 83 -10.46 -14.84 4.34
N ASP A 84 -11.60 -14.28 3.96
CA ASP A 84 -12.51 -14.86 2.97
C ASP A 84 -12.54 -13.98 1.73
N LEU A 85 -12.48 -14.62 0.56
CA LEU A 85 -12.50 -13.95 -0.74
C LEU A 85 -13.74 -14.35 -1.52
N TYR A 86 -14.44 -13.34 -2.01
CA TYR A 86 -15.64 -13.50 -2.80
C TYR A 86 -15.43 -12.92 -4.20
N ARG A 87 -16.16 -13.45 -5.19
CA ARG A 87 -16.20 -12.92 -6.56
C ARG A 87 -17.62 -12.77 -7.05
N LYS A 88 -17.88 -11.64 -7.72
CA LYS A 88 -19.04 -11.44 -8.58
C LYS A 88 -18.59 -11.28 -10.03
N SER A 89 -19.08 -12.13 -10.93
CA SER A 89 -18.76 -12.10 -12.37
C SER A 89 -19.89 -11.40 -13.13
N GLY A 90 -19.65 -10.18 -13.60
CA GLY A 90 -20.67 -9.34 -14.21
C GLY A 90 -21.89 -9.15 -13.30
N ASN A 91 -23.05 -9.61 -13.77
CA ASN A 91 -24.33 -9.52 -13.04
C ASN A 91 -24.71 -10.82 -12.31
N GLU A 92 -23.84 -11.82 -12.28
CA GLU A 92 -24.09 -13.08 -11.59
C GLU A 92 -24.15 -12.91 -10.08
N GLU A 93 -24.63 -13.93 -9.37
CA GLU A 93 -24.54 -13.97 -7.91
C GLU A 93 -23.08 -14.00 -7.47
N GLU A 94 -22.83 -13.42 -6.30
CA GLU A 94 -21.51 -13.46 -5.69
C GLU A 94 -21.25 -14.85 -5.09
N VAL A 95 -20.05 -15.38 -5.32
CA VAL A 95 -19.63 -16.69 -4.82
C VAL A 95 -18.40 -16.55 -3.91
N LYS A 96 -18.36 -17.34 -2.84
CA LYS A 96 -17.15 -17.49 -2.01
C LYS A 96 -16.16 -18.39 -2.76
N LEU A 97 -14.89 -18.01 -2.80
CA LEU A 97 -13.86 -18.72 -3.58
C LEU A 97 -13.08 -19.74 -2.76
N ASN A 98 -12.87 -19.49 -1.48
CA ASN A 98 -12.13 -20.38 -0.58
C ASN A 98 -13.11 -21.20 0.28
N GLU A 99 -12.83 -22.50 0.43
CA GLU A 99 -13.59 -23.40 1.32
C GLU A 99 -13.24 -23.12 2.79
N GLU A 100 -11.94 -23.10 3.10
CA GLU A 100 -11.39 -22.78 4.42
C GLU A 100 -10.83 -21.35 4.45
N PRO A 101 -10.81 -20.67 5.62
CA PRO A 101 -10.18 -19.36 5.79
C PRO A 101 -8.73 -19.30 5.26
N ILE A 102 -8.41 -18.24 4.52
CA ILE A 102 -7.05 -18.02 3.99
C ILE A 102 -6.19 -17.42 5.11
N THR A 103 -5.31 -18.23 5.70
CA THR A 103 -4.46 -17.85 6.85
C THR A 103 -2.96 -17.94 6.57
N LEU A 104 -2.56 -18.68 5.53
CA LEU A 104 -1.14 -18.95 5.22
C LEU A 104 -0.58 -18.09 4.09
N SER A 105 -1.41 -17.24 3.48
CA SER A 105 -1.02 -16.32 2.41
C SER A 105 -1.91 -15.08 2.41
N THR A 106 -1.50 -14.06 1.65
CA THR A 106 -2.32 -12.87 1.35
C THR A 106 -2.65 -12.79 -0.13
N ASN A 107 -2.86 -13.96 -0.73
CA ASN A 107 -3.26 -14.10 -2.13
C ASN A 107 -4.15 -15.32 -2.35
N PHE A 108 -4.84 -15.32 -3.48
CA PHE A 108 -5.66 -16.43 -3.94
C PHE A 108 -5.61 -16.51 -5.47
N GLN A 109 -5.42 -17.71 -6.01
CA GLN A 109 -5.50 -17.92 -7.45
C GLN A 109 -6.90 -18.37 -7.83
N ASP A 110 -7.65 -17.47 -8.45
CA ASP A 110 -8.95 -17.78 -9.00
C ASP A 110 -8.81 -18.44 -10.38
N ILE A 111 -8.98 -19.76 -10.38
CA ILE A 111 -8.92 -20.60 -11.58
C ILE A 111 -10.25 -20.69 -12.32
N THR A 112 -11.32 -20.12 -11.77
CA THR A 112 -12.70 -20.30 -12.25
C THR A 112 -13.31 -19.04 -12.86
N ALA A 113 -12.61 -17.90 -12.81
CA ALA A 113 -13.10 -16.64 -13.34
C ALA A 113 -13.31 -16.69 -14.87
N ASP A 114 -14.46 -16.21 -15.32
CA ASP A 114 -14.69 -15.93 -16.73
C ASP A 114 -13.99 -14.63 -17.12
N ARG A 115 -12.92 -14.75 -17.92
CA ARG A 115 -12.09 -13.62 -18.36
C ARG A 115 -12.76 -12.69 -19.36
N ASN A 116 -13.94 -13.05 -19.87
CA ASN A 116 -14.72 -12.20 -20.76
C ASN A 116 -15.75 -11.35 -20.00
N LYS A 117 -15.76 -11.40 -18.67
CA LYS A 117 -16.62 -10.61 -17.79
C LYS A 117 -15.77 -9.76 -16.85
N ASP A 118 -16.37 -8.68 -16.36
CA ASP A 118 -15.83 -7.98 -15.21
C ASP A 118 -15.91 -8.92 -14.00
N ASN A 119 -14.79 -9.11 -13.30
CA ASN A 119 -14.74 -9.90 -12.09
C ASN A 119 -14.44 -8.96 -10.93
N THR A 120 -15.45 -8.73 -10.09
CA THR A 120 -15.33 -7.92 -8.88
C THR A 120 -15.07 -8.82 -7.70
N TYR A 121 -13.93 -8.61 -7.05
CA TYR A 121 -13.51 -9.30 -5.85
C TYR A 121 -13.85 -8.48 -4.62
N ARG A 122 -14.25 -9.16 -3.55
CA ARG A 122 -14.56 -8.58 -2.24
C ARG A 122 -13.83 -9.38 -1.16
N LEU A 123 -13.05 -8.69 -0.34
CA LEU A 123 -12.25 -9.29 0.72
C LEU A 123 -12.90 -9.02 2.07
N CYS A 124 -13.01 -10.07 2.89
CA CYS A 124 -13.54 -10.02 4.25
C CYS A 124 -12.55 -10.66 5.23
N PHE A 125 -12.70 -10.34 6.53
CA PHE A 125 -12.20 -11.25 7.55
C PHE A 125 -12.98 -12.56 7.51
N ALA A 126 -12.33 -13.66 7.82
CA ALA A 126 -12.95 -14.97 7.83
C ALA A 126 -14.17 -15.03 8.75
N GLY A 127 -15.30 -15.51 8.23
CA GLY A 127 -16.57 -15.60 8.99
C GLY A 127 -17.26 -14.26 9.29
N SER A 128 -16.79 -13.16 8.70
CA SER A 128 -17.43 -11.83 8.80
C SER A 128 -17.99 -11.40 7.44
N ASP A 129 -19.08 -10.63 7.45
CA ASP A 129 -19.63 -9.97 6.26
C ASP A 129 -19.02 -8.57 6.03
N GLU A 130 -18.16 -8.10 6.94
CA GLU A 130 -17.49 -6.81 6.82
C GLU A 130 -16.59 -6.78 5.59
N THR A 131 -16.83 -5.82 4.71
CA THR A 131 -16.00 -5.62 3.51
C THR A 131 -14.77 -4.80 3.85
N LEU A 132 -13.60 -5.41 3.73
CA LEU A 132 -12.30 -4.77 3.95
C LEU A 132 -11.80 -4.03 2.72
N ASP A 133 -12.06 -4.58 1.53
CA ASP A 133 -11.73 -3.95 0.26
C ASP A 133 -12.46 -4.62 -0.90
N THR A 134 -12.51 -3.93 -2.05
CA THR A 134 -13.08 -4.44 -3.28
C THR A 134 -12.21 -4.06 -4.47
N TYR A 135 -12.08 -4.94 -5.46
CA TYR A 135 -11.35 -4.67 -6.68
C TYR A 135 -12.00 -5.33 -7.89
N THR A 136 -12.15 -4.59 -8.99
CA THR A 136 -12.64 -5.15 -10.25
C THR A 136 -11.51 -5.24 -11.26
N ILE A 137 -11.19 -6.46 -11.70
CA ILE A 137 -10.46 -6.65 -12.96
C ILE A 137 -11.50 -6.71 -14.08
N THR A 138 -11.40 -5.75 -14.99
CA THR A 138 -12.34 -5.64 -16.12
C THR A 138 -12.16 -6.81 -17.08
N ALA A 139 -13.22 -7.12 -17.84
CA ALA A 139 -13.17 -8.09 -18.94
C ALA A 139 -12.01 -7.79 -19.89
N ALA A 140 -11.81 -6.51 -20.25
CA ALA A 140 -10.73 -6.09 -21.13
C ALA A 140 -9.33 -6.41 -20.56
N GLN A 141 -9.10 -6.15 -19.28
CA GLN A 141 -7.83 -6.48 -18.62
C GLN A 141 -7.63 -8.00 -18.51
N ALA A 142 -8.66 -8.72 -18.08
CA ALA A 142 -8.61 -10.17 -17.91
C ALA A 142 -8.40 -10.89 -19.25
N SER A 143 -9.07 -10.45 -20.32
CA SER A 143 -8.92 -11.02 -21.67
C SER A 143 -7.57 -10.66 -22.28
N ALA A 144 -7.09 -9.42 -22.09
CA ALA A 144 -5.77 -9.00 -22.60
C ALA A 144 -4.63 -9.80 -21.96
N GLY A 145 -4.77 -10.18 -20.69
CA GLY A 145 -3.81 -11.07 -20.03
C GLY A 145 -2.41 -10.45 -19.87
N LEU A 146 -2.33 -9.12 -19.77
CA LEU A 146 -1.05 -8.44 -19.64
C LEU A 146 -0.61 -8.41 -18.17
N PRO A 147 0.59 -8.93 -17.84
CA PRO A 147 1.06 -9.01 -16.45
C PRO A 147 1.66 -7.69 -15.95
N TYR A 148 1.11 -6.55 -16.36
CA TYR A 148 1.57 -5.22 -15.97
C TYR A 148 0.45 -4.18 -16.04
N ILE A 149 0.65 -3.08 -15.32
CA ILE A 149 -0.17 -1.87 -15.42
C ILE A 149 0.58 -0.89 -16.32
N SER A 150 -0.12 -0.33 -17.31
CA SER A 150 0.43 0.72 -18.15
C SER A 150 0.18 2.08 -17.51
N ILE A 151 1.24 2.79 -17.13
CA ILE A 151 1.17 4.18 -16.70
C ILE A 151 1.71 5.03 -17.85
N PRO A 152 0.85 5.72 -18.63
CA PRO A 152 1.32 6.59 -19.69
C PRO A 152 2.09 7.76 -19.08
N LEU A 153 3.31 7.96 -19.54
CA LEU A 153 4.12 9.11 -19.17
C LEU A 153 3.79 10.27 -20.12
N ALA A 154 3.82 11.49 -19.59
CA ALA A 154 3.80 12.68 -20.43
C ALA A 154 5.05 12.67 -21.33
N GLY A 155 4.89 13.02 -22.61
CA GLY A 155 6.01 13.13 -23.54
C GLY A 155 7.02 14.19 -23.07
N THR A 156 8.29 14.02 -23.44
CA THR A 156 9.38 14.91 -23.01
C THR A 156 9.50 16.20 -23.83
N THR A 157 8.52 16.53 -24.67
CA THR A 157 8.52 17.76 -25.47
C THR A 157 8.62 18.98 -24.55
N GLY A 158 9.76 19.67 -24.58
CA GLY A 158 10.03 20.85 -23.73
C GLY A 158 10.82 20.57 -22.44
N ILE A 159 11.25 19.32 -22.19
CA ILE A 159 12.25 19.06 -21.14
C ILE A 159 13.61 19.54 -21.66
N SER A 160 14.18 20.55 -20.99
CA SER A 160 15.48 21.13 -21.33
C SER A 160 16.56 20.05 -21.39
N SER A 161 17.39 20.08 -22.42
CA SER A 161 18.59 19.23 -22.53
C SER A 161 19.71 19.65 -21.57
N GLU A 162 19.58 20.77 -20.86
CA GLU A 162 20.63 21.30 -19.98
C GLU A 162 20.81 20.54 -18.65
N TYR A 163 20.02 19.50 -18.41
CA TYR A 163 20.17 18.61 -17.24
C TYR A 163 20.89 17.28 -17.57
N TYR A 164 21.55 17.19 -18.72
CA TYR A 164 22.42 16.07 -19.11
C TYR A 164 23.84 16.54 -19.41
#